data_AF-A0A1Q3ZEI5-F1
#
_entry.id   AF-A0A1Q3ZEI5-F1
#
_cell.length_a   1.000
_cell.length_b   1.000
_cell.length_c   1.000
_cell.angle_alpha   90.00
_cell.angle_beta   90.00
_cell.angle_gamma   90.00
#
_symmetry.space_group_name_H-M   'P 1'
#
loop_
_entity.id
_entity.type
_entity.pdbx_description
1 polymer ?
#
loop_
_entity_poly.entity_id
_entity_poly.type
_entity_poly.pdbx_seq_one_letter_code
_entity_poly.pdbx_strand_id
1 'polypeptide(L)'
;MKHREQLILQAGFSGANNIQKLYWEAASAFSILLAPTGSGKTLAFLVRAEEAGAFPLLIISPTRELALQLVQNCRKILPERTVAACYGGHSVENEENQLKNNPQIVVATPGRLADHTERRTIVLKEFRQLIIDEYDKLLELGFRESTDAVIAASDWQNIQLSSATVLPDFDTKFRSFNWKTINLLDEQQPDIDFYQLFVEDDSEKAEMLLDFLIKFRNERVLVFCSHREACERISDRLHEAGIGSAIYHGGLRQSERERAFIKFNRQSERLLVCTDLAARGLDLPQVDIVIHYQPAKDEATTTHRNGRTGRSGKHGNAVYFTNADYQLSLPLADSLKPNETIHYPDNVTLFCKAGRKQKMRKSDFIGFLCKEIGIPGDAICGVDIFDDHSYVTMKRSVFKKNNSELRQFKLKKERLQFHVCY
;
A
#
# COMPACT_ATOMS: atom_id res chain seq x y z
N MET A 1 -16.43 -22.60 7.57
CA MET A 1 -15.16 -22.59 8.34
C MET A 1 -14.01 -23.25 7.59
N LYS A 2 -14.06 -24.54 7.21
CA LYS A 2 -12.95 -25.23 6.50
C LYS A 2 -12.46 -24.54 5.21
N HIS A 3 -13.37 -23.99 4.40
CA HIS A 3 -13.00 -23.31 3.16
C HIS A 3 -12.29 -21.96 3.40
N ARG A 4 -12.76 -21.16 4.38
CA ARG A 4 -12.09 -19.90 4.77
C ARG A 4 -10.67 -20.15 5.24
N GLU A 5 -10.49 -21.12 6.14
CA GLU A 5 -9.16 -21.48 6.67
C GLU A 5 -8.20 -21.90 5.55
N GLN A 6 -8.69 -22.66 4.57
CA GLN A 6 -7.90 -23.05 3.42
C GLN A 6 -7.42 -21.84 2.60
N LEU A 7 -8.31 -20.89 2.26
CA LEU A 7 -7.96 -19.68 1.52
C LEU A 7 -6.94 -18.81 2.28
N ILE A 8 -7.11 -18.69 3.60
CA ILE A 8 -6.23 -17.91 4.48
C ILE A 8 -4.82 -18.53 4.53
N LEU A 9 -4.74 -19.85 4.71
CA LEU A 9 -3.47 -20.58 4.76
C LEU A 9 -2.76 -20.58 3.40
N GLN A 10 -3.50 -20.75 2.29
CA GLN A 10 -2.96 -20.65 0.93
C GLN A 10 -2.40 -19.24 0.65
N ALA A 11 -3.07 -18.22 1.16
CA ALA A 11 -2.59 -16.85 1.10
C ALA A 11 -1.41 -16.57 2.06
N GLY A 12 -0.89 -17.58 2.77
CA GLY A 12 0.28 -17.49 3.62
C GLY A 12 0.04 -16.77 4.95
N PHE A 13 -1.21 -16.69 5.42
CA PHE A 13 -1.55 -16.18 6.74
C PHE A 13 -1.71 -17.36 7.72
N SER A 14 -1.31 -17.17 8.98
CA SER A 14 -1.40 -18.21 10.02
C SER A 14 -2.84 -18.50 10.47
N GLY A 15 -3.77 -17.56 10.25
CA GLY A 15 -5.17 -17.69 10.61
C GLY A 15 -5.92 -16.38 10.48
N ALA A 16 -7.23 -16.41 10.73
CA ALA A 16 -8.07 -15.23 10.74
C ALA A 16 -7.86 -14.38 12.00
N ASN A 17 -7.80 -13.06 11.85
CA ASN A 17 -7.78 -12.13 12.98
C ASN A 17 -9.20 -11.83 13.50
N ASN A 18 -9.30 -11.07 14.61
CA ASN A 18 -10.59 -10.77 15.24
C ASN A 18 -11.55 -10.02 14.30
N ILE A 19 -11.05 -8.99 13.61
CA ILE A 19 -11.84 -8.17 12.67
C ILE A 19 -12.43 -9.01 11.54
N GLN A 20 -11.66 -9.95 10.99
CA GLN A 20 -12.14 -10.87 9.95
C GLN A 20 -13.24 -11.79 10.47
N LYS A 21 -13.09 -12.35 11.68
CA LYS A 21 -14.11 -13.21 12.30
C LYS A 21 -15.40 -12.47 12.57
N LEU A 22 -15.33 -11.33 13.25
CA LEU A 22 -16.48 -10.48 13.56
C LEU A 22 -17.20 -10.02 12.28
N TYR A 23 -16.43 -9.61 11.26
CA TYR A 23 -17.00 -9.24 9.97
C TYR A 23 -17.75 -10.42 9.34
N TRP A 24 -17.14 -11.61 9.26
CA TRP A 24 -17.79 -12.73 8.60
C TRP A 24 -18.98 -13.33 9.34
N GLU A 25 -19.06 -13.16 10.67
CA GLU A 25 -20.22 -13.54 11.47
C GLU A 25 -21.38 -12.55 11.29
N ALA A 26 -21.07 -11.26 11.20
CA ALA A 26 -22.08 -10.22 11.10
C ALA A 26 -22.49 -9.90 9.66
N ALA A 27 -21.63 -10.04 8.65
CA ALA A 27 -21.86 -9.55 7.29
C ALA A 27 -23.12 -10.15 6.65
N SER A 28 -23.87 -9.30 5.96
CA SER A 28 -25.05 -9.65 5.14
C SER A 28 -24.70 -9.60 3.64
N ALA A 29 -25.72 -9.54 2.77
CA ALA A 29 -25.53 -9.28 1.35
C ALA A 29 -25.00 -7.86 1.07
N PHE A 30 -25.43 -6.88 1.87
CA PHE A 30 -25.05 -5.46 1.73
C PHE A 30 -24.43 -5.01 3.04
N SER A 31 -23.10 -4.89 3.07
CA SER A 31 -22.35 -4.68 4.31
C SER A 31 -21.37 -3.52 4.22
N ILE A 32 -21.30 -2.74 5.29
CA ILE A 32 -20.30 -1.69 5.51
C ILE A 32 -19.41 -2.16 6.66
N LEU A 33 -18.11 -2.27 6.42
CA LEU A 33 -17.11 -2.54 7.46
C LEU A 33 -16.32 -1.25 7.72
N LEU A 34 -16.49 -0.71 8.91
CA LEU A 34 -15.65 0.37 9.42
C LEU A 34 -14.56 -0.27 10.28
N ALA A 35 -13.31 -0.20 9.83
CA ALA A 35 -12.17 -0.74 10.57
C ALA A 35 -10.87 -0.01 10.22
N PRO A 36 -9.89 0.08 11.14
CA PRO A 36 -8.66 0.83 10.91
C PRO A 36 -7.86 0.34 9.68
N THR A 37 -6.98 1.15 9.13
CA THR A 37 -6.07 0.72 8.05
C THR A 37 -5.09 -0.33 8.58
N GLY A 38 -4.80 -1.38 7.80
CA GLY A 38 -3.91 -2.47 8.23
C GLY A 38 -4.60 -3.55 9.09
N SER A 39 -5.89 -3.44 9.35
CA SER A 39 -6.69 -4.45 10.08
C SER A 39 -7.01 -5.73 9.31
N GLY A 40 -6.59 -5.82 8.04
CA GLY A 40 -6.84 -6.99 7.20
C GLY A 40 -8.21 -7.01 6.50
N LYS A 41 -8.83 -5.83 6.27
CA LYS A 41 -10.11 -5.67 5.56
C LYS A 41 -10.15 -6.36 4.20
N THR A 42 -9.07 -6.26 3.42
CA THR A 42 -9.00 -6.86 2.08
C THR A 42 -9.20 -8.38 2.11
N LEU A 43 -8.58 -9.09 3.05
CA LEU A 43 -8.78 -10.53 3.20
C LEU A 43 -10.23 -10.84 3.60
N ALA A 44 -10.82 -10.02 4.48
CA ALA A 44 -12.19 -10.18 4.93
C ALA A 44 -13.18 -10.13 3.74
N PHE A 45 -13.08 -9.13 2.86
CA PHE A 45 -14.01 -9.00 1.73
C PHE A 45 -13.78 -10.01 0.62
N LEU A 46 -12.52 -10.34 0.30
CA LEU A 46 -12.22 -11.30 -0.76
C LEU A 46 -12.72 -12.70 -0.41
N VAL A 47 -12.50 -13.15 0.84
CA VAL A 47 -13.03 -14.44 1.32
C VAL A 47 -14.57 -14.41 1.31
N ARG A 48 -15.18 -13.30 1.73
CA ARG A 48 -16.65 -13.19 1.77
C ARG A 48 -17.28 -13.15 0.38
N ALA A 49 -16.63 -12.49 -0.59
CA ALA A 49 -17.07 -12.45 -1.98
C ALA A 49 -17.02 -13.85 -2.61
N GLU A 50 -15.95 -14.60 -2.34
CA GLU A 50 -15.83 -15.99 -2.82
C GLU A 50 -16.96 -16.88 -2.26
N GLU A 51 -17.30 -16.73 -0.98
CA GLU A 51 -18.43 -17.45 -0.37
C GLU A 51 -19.80 -17.02 -0.90
N ALA A 52 -19.93 -15.78 -1.40
CA ALA A 52 -21.17 -15.28 -1.99
C ALA A 52 -21.44 -15.87 -3.40
N GLY A 53 -20.49 -16.60 -3.98
CA GLY A 53 -20.64 -17.34 -5.23
C GLY A 53 -19.67 -16.90 -6.33
N ALA A 54 -19.62 -17.68 -7.41
CA ALA A 54 -18.64 -17.53 -8.48
C ALA A 54 -18.99 -16.46 -9.54
N PHE A 55 -19.80 -15.45 -9.19
CA PHE A 55 -20.12 -14.35 -10.11
C PHE A 55 -18.90 -13.48 -10.41
N PRO A 56 -18.84 -12.82 -11.58
CA PRO A 56 -17.87 -11.78 -11.84
C PRO A 56 -17.91 -10.72 -10.74
N LEU A 57 -16.74 -10.42 -10.18
CA LEU A 57 -16.54 -9.49 -9.07
C LEU A 57 -15.95 -8.18 -9.60
N LEU A 58 -16.60 -7.06 -9.30
CA LEU A 58 -16.06 -5.73 -9.51
C LEU A 58 -15.50 -5.19 -8.19
N ILE A 59 -14.27 -4.68 -8.20
CA ILE A 59 -13.65 -4.02 -7.05
C ILE A 59 -13.30 -2.58 -7.45
N ILE A 60 -13.87 -1.61 -6.77
CA ILE A 60 -13.51 -0.19 -6.91
C ILE A 60 -12.46 0.17 -5.88
N SER A 61 -11.40 0.84 -6.33
CA SER A 61 -10.31 1.32 -5.48
C SER A 61 -9.96 2.78 -5.81
N PRO A 62 -9.61 3.64 -4.83
CA PRO A 62 -9.53 5.08 -5.06
C PRO A 62 -8.32 5.51 -5.89
N THR A 63 -7.21 4.77 -5.80
CA THR A 63 -5.98 5.12 -6.51
C THR A 63 -5.43 3.92 -7.26
N ARG A 64 -4.55 4.21 -8.22
CA ARG A 64 -3.84 3.20 -9.00
C ARG A 64 -3.06 2.23 -8.12
N GLU A 65 -2.38 2.74 -7.10
CA GLU A 65 -1.52 1.91 -6.25
C GLU A 65 -2.33 0.95 -5.40
N LEU A 66 -3.48 1.40 -4.90
CA LEU A 66 -4.42 0.55 -4.17
C LEU A 66 -5.04 -0.52 -5.06
N ALA A 67 -5.41 -0.15 -6.29
CA ALA A 67 -5.89 -1.12 -7.28
C ALA A 67 -4.83 -2.20 -7.57
N LEU A 68 -3.57 -1.82 -7.77
CA LEU A 68 -2.47 -2.77 -8.02
C LEU A 68 -2.21 -3.69 -6.82
N GLN A 69 -2.27 -3.16 -5.61
CA GLN A 69 -2.16 -3.95 -4.38
C GLN A 69 -3.32 -4.93 -4.23
N LEU A 70 -4.55 -4.49 -4.51
CA LEU A 70 -5.73 -5.35 -4.52
C LEU A 70 -5.60 -6.46 -5.55
N VAL A 71 -5.06 -6.19 -6.74
CA VAL A 71 -4.79 -7.21 -7.76
C VAL A 71 -3.80 -8.26 -7.26
N GLN A 72 -2.73 -7.84 -6.58
CA GLN A 72 -1.78 -8.77 -5.96
C GLN A 72 -2.45 -9.62 -4.87
N ASN A 73 -3.27 -9.01 -4.02
CA ASN A 73 -4.03 -9.72 -2.99
C ASN A 73 -5.03 -10.71 -3.58
N CYS A 74 -5.77 -10.33 -4.64
CA CYS A 74 -6.67 -11.22 -5.36
C CYS A 74 -5.91 -12.44 -5.90
N ARG A 75 -4.77 -12.24 -6.56
CA ARG A 75 -3.95 -13.36 -7.09
C ARG A 75 -3.37 -14.27 -6.00
N LYS A 76 -3.14 -13.74 -4.80
CA LYS A 76 -2.61 -14.48 -3.66
C LYS A 76 -3.70 -15.29 -2.94
N ILE A 77 -4.88 -14.68 -2.76
CA ILE A 77 -5.99 -15.23 -1.98
C ILE A 77 -6.90 -16.10 -2.84
N LEU A 78 -7.12 -15.71 -4.09
CA LEU A 78 -7.99 -16.37 -5.07
C LEU A 78 -7.17 -16.75 -6.32
N PRO A 79 -6.16 -17.62 -6.19
CA PRO A 79 -5.23 -17.93 -7.29
C PRO A 79 -5.92 -18.56 -8.52
N GLU A 80 -7.06 -19.21 -8.33
CA GLU A 80 -7.86 -19.82 -9.40
C GLU A 80 -8.69 -18.81 -10.20
N ARG A 81 -8.82 -17.56 -9.73
CA ARG A 81 -9.60 -16.52 -10.41
C ARG A 81 -8.74 -15.63 -11.27
N THR A 82 -9.16 -15.42 -12.51
CA THR A 82 -8.52 -14.47 -13.42
C THR A 82 -8.80 -13.03 -13.00
N VAL A 83 -7.75 -12.19 -12.94
CA VAL A 83 -7.84 -10.81 -12.44
C VAL A 83 -7.33 -9.83 -13.50
N ALA A 84 -8.17 -8.86 -13.87
CA ALA A 84 -7.81 -7.71 -14.68
C ALA A 84 -7.76 -6.43 -13.84
N ALA A 85 -6.87 -5.51 -14.21
CA ALA A 85 -6.69 -4.23 -13.53
C ALA A 85 -6.95 -3.09 -14.51
N CYS A 86 -7.84 -2.16 -14.16
CA CYS A 86 -8.21 -1.02 -14.99
C CYS A 86 -7.94 0.30 -14.23
N TYR A 87 -6.84 0.98 -14.52
CA TYR A 87 -6.46 2.23 -13.85
C TYR A 87 -5.73 3.20 -14.79
N GLY A 88 -5.77 4.50 -14.46
CA GLY A 88 -5.12 5.53 -15.28
C GLY A 88 -3.59 5.44 -15.39
N GLY A 89 -3.01 6.00 -16.46
CA GLY A 89 -1.56 6.11 -16.63
C GLY A 89 -0.86 4.87 -17.19
N HIS A 90 -1.58 4.03 -17.93
CA HIS A 90 -1.02 3.00 -18.80
C HIS A 90 -1.87 2.78 -20.07
N SER A 91 -1.40 1.96 -20.99
CA SER A 91 -2.08 1.72 -22.28
C SER A 91 -3.43 1.02 -22.10
N VAL A 92 -4.48 1.66 -22.62
CA VAL A 92 -5.86 1.12 -22.66
C VAL A 92 -5.93 -0.19 -23.44
N GLU A 93 -5.11 -0.35 -24.46
CA GLU A 93 -5.06 -1.57 -25.27
C GLU A 93 -4.69 -2.81 -24.46
N ASN A 94 -3.81 -2.67 -23.46
CA ASN A 94 -3.47 -3.78 -22.56
C ASN A 94 -4.68 -4.18 -21.69
N GLU A 95 -5.45 -3.20 -21.21
CA GLU A 95 -6.66 -3.44 -20.42
C GLU A 95 -7.73 -4.10 -21.27
N GLU A 96 -7.99 -3.58 -22.48
CA GLU A 96 -8.94 -4.17 -23.43
C GLU A 96 -8.59 -5.63 -23.77
N ASN A 97 -7.31 -5.93 -23.97
CA ASN A 97 -6.88 -7.31 -24.23
C ASN A 97 -7.05 -8.23 -23.02
N GLN A 98 -6.90 -7.72 -21.78
CA GLN A 98 -7.22 -8.48 -20.58
C GLN A 98 -8.74 -8.72 -20.46
N LEU A 99 -9.54 -7.68 -20.70
CA LEU A 99 -11.00 -7.72 -20.61
C LEU A 99 -11.64 -8.67 -21.64
N LYS A 100 -11.09 -8.76 -22.86
CA LYS A 100 -11.53 -9.72 -23.89
C LYS A 100 -11.47 -11.19 -23.43
N ASN A 101 -10.65 -11.51 -22.44
CA ASN A 101 -10.56 -12.87 -21.88
C ASN A 101 -11.60 -13.13 -20.76
N ASN A 102 -12.58 -12.24 -20.58
CA ASN A 102 -13.65 -12.36 -19.57
C ASN A 102 -13.11 -12.65 -18.16
N PRO A 103 -12.32 -11.73 -17.58
CA PRO A 103 -11.74 -11.92 -16.25
C PRO A 103 -12.84 -12.07 -15.19
N GLN A 104 -12.64 -12.99 -14.24
CA GLN A 104 -13.59 -13.23 -13.15
C GLN A 104 -13.57 -12.12 -12.09
N ILE A 105 -12.46 -11.39 -11.98
CA ILE A 105 -12.31 -10.24 -11.09
C ILE A 105 -11.80 -9.06 -11.92
N VAL A 106 -12.49 -7.93 -11.81
CA VAL A 106 -12.03 -6.64 -12.35
C VAL A 106 -11.78 -5.68 -11.19
N VAL A 107 -10.54 -5.21 -11.06
CA VAL A 107 -10.17 -4.16 -10.10
C VAL A 107 -10.00 -2.85 -10.86
N ALA A 108 -10.75 -1.82 -10.51
CA ALA A 108 -10.75 -0.57 -11.26
C ALA A 108 -10.73 0.69 -10.39
N THR A 109 -10.10 1.75 -10.91
CA THR A 109 -10.27 3.12 -10.37
C THR A 109 -11.49 3.79 -11.01
N PRO A 110 -12.25 4.65 -10.30
CA PRO A 110 -13.53 5.19 -10.78
C PRO A 110 -13.47 5.82 -12.17
N GLY A 111 -12.53 6.74 -12.42
CA GLY A 111 -12.42 7.42 -13.71
C GLY A 111 -12.10 6.48 -14.87
N ARG A 112 -11.31 5.43 -14.63
CA ARG A 112 -10.98 4.43 -15.66
C ARG A 112 -12.13 3.45 -15.90
N LEU A 113 -12.86 3.08 -14.84
CA LEU A 113 -14.07 2.27 -14.97
C LEU A 113 -15.13 2.99 -15.80
N ALA A 114 -15.29 4.30 -15.60
CA ALA A 114 -16.19 5.13 -16.39
C ALA A 114 -15.82 5.11 -17.88
N ASP A 115 -14.54 5.34 -18.22
CA ASP A 115 -14.02 5.28 -19.60
C ASP A 115 -14.30 3.91 -20.26
N HIS A 116 -14.02 2.80 -19.57
CA HIS A 116 -14.31 1.47 -20.09
C HIS A 116 -15.81 1.18 -20.26
N THR A 117 -16.65 1.73 -19.39
CA THR A 117 -18.11 1.60 -19.46
C THR A 117 -18.66 2.38 -20.65
N GLU A 118 -18.17 3.61 -20.86
CA GLU A 118 -18.53 4.44 -22.02
C GLU A 118 -18.14 3.75 -23.34
N ARG A 119 -16.93 3.16 -23.39
CA ARG A 119 -16.44 2.35 -24.53
C ARG A 119 -17.15 1.00 -24.68
N ARG A 120 -18.00 0.60 -23.74
CA ARG A 120 -18.67 -0.72 -23.68
C ARG A 120 -17.69 -1.90 -23.65
N THR A 121 -16.48 -1.66 -23.14
CA THR A 121 -15.47 -2.72 -22.91
C THR A 121 -15.65 -3.38 -21.54
N ILE A 122 -16.37 -2.71 -20.62
CA ILE A 122 -16.92 -3.29 -19.39
C ILE A 122 -18.43 -3.06 -19.41
N VAL A 123 -19.20 -4.13 -19.23
CA VAL A 123 -20.66 -4.06 -19.12
C VAL A 123 -21.04 -4.33 -17.66
N LEU A 124 -21.32 -3.26 -16.90
CA LEU A 124 -21.59 -3.36 -15.44
C LEU A 124 -22.74 -4.32 -15.10
N LYS A 125 -23.72 -4.46 -15.99
CA LYS A 125 -24.85 -5.39 -15.84
C LYS A 125 -24.47 -6.87 -15.81
N GLU A 126 -23.24 -7.23 -16.18
CA GLU A 126 -22.74 -8.61 -16.11
C GLU A 126 -22.24 -8.98 -14.70
N PHE A 127 -21.96 -7.98 -13.86
CA PHE A 127 -21.49 -8.18 -12.49
C PHE A 127 -22.66 -8.34 -11.53
N ARG A 128 -22.46 -9.16 -10.48
CA ARG A 128 -23.43 -9.36 -9.39
C ARG A 128 -22.84 -9.08 -8.00
N GLN A 129 -21.52 -8.91 -7.91
CA GLN A 129 -20.81 -8.61 -6.67
C GLN A 129 -19.95 -7.36 -6.84
N LEU A 130 -20.02 -6.46 -5.86
CA LEU A 130 -19.25 -5.22 -5.81
C LEU A 130 -18.50 -5.11 -4.49
N ILE A 131 -17.21 -4.82 -4.54
CA ILE A 131 -16.42 -4.36 -3.40
C ILE A 131 -16.04 -2.90 -3.65
N ILE A 132 -16.26 -2.03 -2.66
CA ILE A 132 -15.82 -0.65 -2.65
C ILE A 132 -14.81 -0.51 -1.50
N ASP A 133 -13.52 -0.47 -1.83
CA ASP A 133 -12.45 -0.41 -0.83
C ASP A 133 -12.03 1.05 -0.58
N GLU A 134 -11.75 1.40 0.67
CA GLU A 134 -11.32 2.75 1.12
C GLU A 134 -12.30 3.85 0.62
N TYR A 135 -13.59 3.69 0.94
CA TYR A 135 -14.65 4.60 0.49
C TYR A 135 -14.52 6.02 1.02
N ASP A 136 -14.06 6.18 2.25
CA ASP A 136 -13.62 7.48 2.80
C ASP A 136 -12.63 8.20 1.86
N LYS A 137 -11.67 7.47 1.31
CA LYS A 137 -10.72 8.01 0.33
C LYS A 137 -11.35 8.32 -1.01
N LEU A 138 -12.32 7.51 -1.47
CA LEU A 138 -13.09 7.81 -2.69
C LEU A 138 -13.84 9.13 -2.55
N LEU A 139 -14.48 9.37 -1.41
CA LEU A 139 -15.20 10.62 -1.14
C LEU A 139 -14.26 11.82 -1.07
N GLU A 140 -13.13 11.70 -0.39
CA GLU A 140 -12.10 12.75 -0.31
C GLU A 140 -11.59 13.17 -1.69
N LEU A 141 -11.46 12.22 -2.62
CA LEU A 141 -11.01 12.46 -3.99
C LEU A 141 -12.14 12.93 -4.93
N GLY A 142 -13.36 13.12 -4.41
CA GLY A 142 -14.50 13.60 -5.19
C GLY A 142 -15.18 12.52 -6.05
N PHE A 143 -14.94 11.23 -5.80
CA PHE A 143 -15.50 10.13 -6.59
C PHE A 143 -16.89 9.67 -6.12
N ARG A 144 -17.62 10.50 -5.37
CA ARG A 144 -18.98 10.17 -4.88
C ARG A 144 -19.92 9.84 -6.03
N GLU A 145 -20.08 10.76 -6.97
CA GLU A 145 -20.98 10.60 -8.12
C GLU A 145 -20.63 9.38 -8.98
N SER A 146 -19.33 9.15 -9.22
CA SER A 146 -18.86 7.98 -9.96
C SER A 146 -19.20 6.68 -9.24
N THR A 147 -19.08 6.64 -7.92
CA THR A 147 -19.38 5.45 -7.12
C THR A 147 -20.89 5.20 -7.08
N ASP A 148 -21.69 6.24 -6.89
CA ASP A 148 -23.16 6.18 -6.94
C ASP A 148 -23.65 5.67 -8.30
N ALA A 149 -23.03 6.11 -9.39
CA ALA A 149 -23.34 5.64 -10.75
C ALA A 149 -23.08 4.13 -10.93
N VAL A 150 -21.99 3.60 -10.36
CA VAL A 150 -21.69 2.15 -10.44
C VAL A 150 -22.69 1.34 -9.63
N ILE A 151 -23.01 1.77 -8.41
CA ILE A 151 -24.04 1.14 -7.58
C ILE A 151 -25.39 1.11 -8.32
N ALA A 152 -25.71 2.19 -9.03
CA ALA A 152 -26.94 2.33 -9.79
C ALA A 152 -27.01 1.51 -11.10
N ALA A 153 -25.89 0.99 -11.61
CA ALA A 153 -25.78 0.46 -12.96
C ALA A 153 -26.04 -1.06 -13.09
N SER A 154 -26.13 -1.79 -11.98
CA SER A 154 -26.33 -3.25 -11.98
C SER A 154 -27.26 -3.72 -10.87
N ASP A 155 -27.82 -4.91 -11.04
CA ASP A 155 -28.65 -5.59 -10.05
C ASP A 155 -27.76 -6.37 -9.07
N TRP A 156 -27.08 -5.63 -8.20
CA TRP A 156 -26.12 -6.17 -7.24
C TRP A 156 -26.80 -7.15 -6.26
N GLN A 157 -26.24 -8.35 -6.15
CA GLN A 157 -26.64 -9.37 -5.16
C GLN A 157 -25.81 -9.25 -3.88
N ASN A 158 -24.61 -8.69 -4.00
CA ASN A 158 -23.73 -8.45 -2.87
C ASN A 158 -22.96 -7.15 -3.08
N ILE A 159 -22.98 -6.26 -2.08
CA ILE A 159 -22.10 -5.09 -2.03
C ILE A 159 -21.40 -5.05 -0.68
N GLN A 160 -20.08 -4.95 -0.72
CA GLN A 160 -19.24 -4.80 0.46
C GLN A 160 -18.47 -3.50 0.37
N LEU A 161 -18.59 -2.67 1.40
CA LEU A 161 -17.94 -1.36 1.48
C LEU A 161 -16.98 -1.32 2.66
N SER A 162 -15.79 -0.79 2.44
CA SER A 162 -14.77 -0.59 3.47
C SER A 162 -14.48 0.89 3.71
N SER A 163 -14.25 1.23 4.98
CA SER A 163 -13.78 2.56 5.37
C SER A 163 -12.92 2.45 6.63
N ALA A 164 -11.96 3.37 6.78
CA ALA A 164 -11.20 3.54 8.02
C ALA A 164 -11.71 4.72 8.86
N THR A 165 -12.74 5.42 8.41
CA THR A 165 -13.43 6.48 9.17
C THR A 165 -14.95 6.31 9.10
N VAL A 166 -15.65 7.03 9.99
CA VAL A 166 -17.11 7.14 9.93
C VAL A 166 -17.51 7.82 8.63
N LEU A 167 -18.50 7.25 7.95
CA LEU A 167 -18.95 7.70 6.65
C LEU A 167 -20.05 8.77 6.78
N PRO A 168 -20.05 9.78 5.89
CA PRO A 168 -21.16 10.72 5.82
C PRO A 168 -22.42 10.06 5.25
N ASP A 169 -23.52 10.79 5.29
CA ASP A 169 -24.82 10.33 4.78
C ASP A 169 -24.77 9.89 3.31
N PHE A 170 -25.33 8.71 3.05
CA PHE A 170 -25.42 8.13 1.72
C PHE A 170 -26.62 8.69 0.93
N ASP A 171 -26.52 8.68 -0.40
CA ASP A 171 -27.59 9.10 -1.31
C ASP A 171 -28.78 8.12 -1.38
N THR A 172 -29.87 8.54 -2.01
CA THR A 172 -31.15 7.85 -2.20
C THR A 172 -31.04 6.42 -2.75
N LYS A 173 -30.23 6.16 -3.78
CA LYS A 173 -30.03 4.78 -4.29
C LYS A 173 -29.17 3.92 -3.38
N PHE A 174 -28.20 4.50 -2.69
CA PHE A 174 -27.47 3.76 -1.68
C PHE A 174 -28.43 3.33 -0.56
N ARG A 175 -29.38 4.19 -0.17
CA ARG A 175 -30.42 3.88 0.83
C ARG A 175 -31.42 2.79 0.40
N SER A 176 -31.46 2.37 -0.86
CA SER A 176 -32.39 1.30 -1.29
C SER A 176 -31.96 -0.10 -0.85
N PHE A 177 -30.72 -0.28 -0.41
CA PHE A 177 -30.25 -1.56 0.13
C PHE A 177 -30.39 -1.60 1.65
N ASN A 178 -30.69 -2.79 2.18
CA ASN A 178 -30.71 -3.03 3.62
C ASN A 178 -29.27 -3.24 4.14
N TRP A 179 -28.55 -2.13 4.32
CA TRP A 179 -27.16 -2.15 4.77
C TRP A 179 -27.03 -2.62 6.21
N LYS A 180 -26.07 -3.52 6.43
CA LYS A 180 -25.58 -3.83 7.76
C LYS A 180 -24.24 -3.15 7.98
N THR A 181 -24.19 -2.21 8.91
CA THR A 181 -22.94 -1.56 9.34
C THR A 181 -22.30 -2.36 10.46
N ILE A 182 -21.07 -2.80 10.24
CA ILE A 182 -20.20 -3.46 11.20
C ILE A 182 -19.10 -2.46 11.57
N ASN A 183 -19.26 -1.81 12.73
CA ASN A 183 -18.30 -0.83 13.22
C ASN A 183 -17.28 -1.47 14.18
N LEU A 184 -16.03 -1.57 13.72
CA LEU A 184 -14.89 -2.14 14.45
C LEU A 184 -13.73 -1.14 14.51
N LEU A 185 -14.01 0.17 14.48
CA LEU A 185 -12.99 1.21 14.59
C LEU A 185 -12.23 1.13 15.93
N ASP A 186 -12.90 0.70 17.00
CA ASP A 186 -12.34 0.63 18.36
C ASP A 186 -11.70 -0.72 18.72
N GLU A 187 -11.84 -1.74 17.86
CA GLU A 187 -11.33 -3.11 18.12
C GLU A 187 -9.81 -3.23 18.06
N GLN A 188 -9.13 -2.21 17.54
CA GLN A 188 -7.67 -2.12 17.49
C GLN A 188 -7.23 -0.70 17.77
N GLN A 189 -7.08 -0.35 19.05
CA GLN A 189 -6.36 0.87 19.40
C GLN A 189 -4.86 0.67 19.14
N PRO A 190 -4.22 1.55 18.36
CA PRO A 190 -2.82 1.43 18.11
C PRO A 190 -2.04 1.84 19.37
N ASP A 191 -1.03 1.04 19.71
CA ASP A 191 -0.11 1.32 20.82
C ASP A 191 0.92 2.35 20.33
N ILE A 192 0.65 3.64 20.57
CA ILE A 192 1.44 4.76 20.05
C ILE A 192 1.77 5.75 21.16
N ASP A 193 3.07 6.04 21.32
CA ASP A 193 3.54 7.20 22.09
C ASP A 193 3.60 8.44 21.20
N PHE A 194 3.13 9.57 21.73
CA PHE A 194 3.12 10.85 21.03
C PHE A 194 4.17 11.81 21.61
N TYR A 195 4.95 12.42 20.73
CA TYR A 195 6.03 13.34 21.08
C TYR A 195 5.93 14.63 20.28
N GLN A 196 6.36 15.73 20.89
CA GLN A 196 6.52 17.03 20.23
C GLN A 196 7.99 17.41 20.15
N LEU A 197 8.38 17.90 18.97
CA LEU A 197 9.62 18.62 18.76
C LEU A 197 9.24 20.07 18.49
N PHE A 198 9.54 20.91 19.49
CA PHE A 198 9.26 22.33 19.43
C PHE A 198 10.22 23.01 18.45
N VAL A 199 9.66 23.81 17.54
CA VAL A 199 10.42 24.57 16.56
C VAL A 199 9.89 26.00 16.54
N GLU A 200 10.78 26.97 16.76
CA GLU A 200 10.42 28.40 16.76
C GLU A 200 10.17 28.90 15.34
N ASP A 201 11.02 28.49 14.39
CA ASP A 201 10.96 28.88 12.98
C ASP A 201 10.99 27.66 12.04
N ASP A 202 10.13 27.66 11.03
CA ASP A 202 10.06 26.58 10.03
C ASP A 202 11.40 26.28 9.33
N SER A 203 12.30 27.25 9.25
CA SER A 203 13.66 27.10 8.71
C SER A 203 14.55 26.16 9.53
N GLU A 204 14.30 26.01 10.83
CA GLU A 204 15.07 25.11 11.72
C GLU A 204 14.64 23.65 11.61
N LYS A 205 13.42 23.40 11.11
CA LYS A 205 12.83 22.05 11.06
C LYS A 205 13.72 21.05 10.33
N ALA A 206 14.37 21.47 9.23
CA ALA A 206 15.21 20.59 8.43
C ALA A 206 16.44 20.09 9.22
N GLU A 207 17.12 20.99 9.94
CA GLU A 207 18.28 20.63 10.77
C GLU A 207 17.84 19.81 11.99
N MET A 208 16.71 20.17 12.62
CA MET A 208 16.17 19.39 13.73
C MET A 208 15.75 17.98 13.30
N LEU A 209 15.18 17.82 12.09
CA LEU A 209 14.90 16.52 11.52
C LEU A 209 16.20 15.73 11.29
N LEU A 210 17.25 16.39 10.81
CA LEU A 210 18.55 15.76 10.62
C LEU A 210 19.11 15.25 11.97
N ASP A 211 19.15 16.10 12.99
CA ASP A 211 19.60 15.74 14.34
C ASP A 211 18.78 14.60 14.94
N PHE A 212 17.47 14.62 14.72
CA PHE A 212 16.58 13.53 15.11
C PHE A 212 16.98 12.23 14.40
N LEU A 213 17.11 12.25 13.08
CA LEU A 213 17.43 11.05 12.28
C LEU A 213 18.87 10.53 12.52
N ILE A 214 19.77 11.38 12.99
CA ILE A 214 21.11 11.03 13.48
C ILE A 214 21.03 10.33 14.84
N LYS A 215 20.03 10.62 15.67
CA LYS A 215 19.80 9.91 16.95
C LYS A 215 19.02 8.60 16.76
N PHE A 216 18.14 8.54 15.76
CA PHE A 216 17.28 7.39 15.45
C PHE A 216 17.68 6.80 14.10
N ARG A 217 18.76 6.01 14.08
CA ARG A 217 19.39 5.52 12.86
C ARG A 217 18.87 4.16 12.36
N ASN A 218 18.17 3.40 13.20
CA ASN A 218 17.81 2.00 12.92
C ASN A 218 16.33 1.83 12.59
N GLU A 219 15.56 2.83 13.01
CA GLU A 219 14.11 2.88 12.92
C GLU A 219 13.71 3.15 11.48
N ARG A 220 12.63 2.48 11.09
CA ARG A 220 11.92 2.76 9.86
C ARG A 220 11.01 3.96 10.08
N VAL A 221 11.22 5.01 9.29
CA VAL A 221 10.57 6.30 9.51
C VAL A 221 9.75 6.72 8.29
N LEU A 222 8.52 7.15 8.54
CA LEU A 222 7.72 7.91 7.59
C LEU A 222 7.75 9.38 7.97
N VAL A 223 8.10 10.25 7.04
CA VAL A 223 8.07 11.71 7.22
C VAL A 223 6.96 12.27 6.35
N PHE A 224 5.94 12.85 6.96
CA PHE A 224 4.82 13.45 6.27
C PHE A 224 4.98 14.95 6.09
N CYS A 225 4.86 15.40 4.83
CA CYS A 225 4.83 16.78 4.42
C CYS A 225 3.49 17.11 3.75
N SER A 226 3.09 18.38 3.76
CA SER A 226 1.86 18.83 3.11
C SER A 226 2.02 19.02 1.59
N HIS A 227 3.24 19.34 1.15
CA HIS A 227 3.53 19.72 -0.25
C HIS A 227 4.62 18.85 -0.87
N ARG A 228 4.59 18.73 -2.20
CA ARG A 228 5.52 17.89 -2.99
C ARG A 228 6.94 18.46 -2.93
N GLU A 229 7.02 19.77 -3.07
CA GLU A 229 8.25 20.56 -3.04
C GLU A 229 8.91 20.49 -1.66
N ALA A 230 8.13 20.30 -0.59
CA ALA A 230 8.68 20.05 0.74
C ALA A 230 9.34 18.66 0.81
N CYS A 231 8.69 17.63 0.26
CA CYS A 231 9.29 16.29 0.20
C CYS A 231 10.63 16.28 -0.55
N GLU A 232 10.70 16.95 -1.71
CA GLU A 232 11.92 17.03 -2.52
C GLU A 232 13.02 17.77 -1.76
N ARG A 233 12.77 19.00 -1.27
CA ARG A 233 13.77 19.78 -0.52
C ARG A 233 14.32 19.06 0.71
N ILE A 234 13.46 18.39 1.48
CA ILE A 234 13.89 17.62 2.66
C ILE A 234 14.74 16.44 2.22
N SER A 235 14.33 15.72 1.17
CA SER A 235 15.11 14.59 0.67
C SER A 235 16.49 15.04 0.19
N ASP A 236 16.57 16.12 -0.60
CA ASP A 236 17.84 16.68 -1.07
C ASP A 236 18.76 17.03 0.12
N ARG A 237 18.22 17.73 1.14
CA ARG A 237 18.98 18.06 2.35
C ARG A 237 19.48 16.83 3.10
N LEU A 238 18.65 15.79 3.22
CA LEU A 238 19.05 14.53 3.85
C LEU A 238 20.17 13.85 3.05
N HIS A 239 20.08 13.83 1.71
CA HIS A 239 21.10 13.26 0.84
C HIS A 239 22.43 14.02 0.90
N GLU A 240 22.40 15.36 0.95
CA GLU A 240 23.59 16.21 1.19
C GLU A 240 24.28 15.86 2.51
N ALA A 241 23.50 15.56 3.55
CA ALA A 241 24.01 15.12 4.85
C ALA A 241 24.39 13.61 4.89
N GLY A 242 24.33 12.91 3.75
CA GLY A 242 24.69 11.49 3.63
C GLY A 242 23.62 10.52 4.17
N ILE A 243 22.38 10.99 4.36
CA ILE A 243 21.25 10.17 4.80
C ILE A 243 20.37 9.82 3.60
N GLY A 244 20.38 8.54 3.23
CA GLY A 244 19.49 8.01 2.18
C GLY A 244 18.02 8.15 2.56
N SER A 245 17.23 8.65 1.61
CA SER A 245 15.77 8.73 1.71
C SER A 245 15.11 8.43 0.37
N ALA A 246 13.91 7.84 0.42
CA ALA A 246 13.02 7.75 -0.72
C ALA A 246 11.93 8.84 -0.62
N ILE A 247 11.45 9.32 -1.77
CA ILE A 247 10.32 10.26 -1.83
C ILE A 247 9.07 9.60 -2.40
N TYR A 248 7.90 10.01 -1.91
CA TYR A 248 6.62 9.51 -2.41
C TYR A 248 5.52 10.57 -2.41
N HIS A 249 5.21 11.09 -3.61
CA HIS A 249 4.13 12.05 -3.81
C HIS A 249 3.54 11.95 -5.22
N GLY A 250 2.40 12.62 -5.45
CA GLY A 250 1.66 12.54 -6.70
C GLY A 250 2.33 13.17 -7.93
N GLY A 251 3.43 13.91 -7.75
CA GLY A 251 4.21 14.50 -8.85
C GLY A 251 5.17 13.52 -9.52
N LEU A 252 5.51 12.42 -8.83
CA LEU A 252 6.43 11.40 -9.35
C LEU A 252 5.78 10.57 -10.45
N ARG A 253 6.60 10.13 -11.42
CA ARG A 253 6.20 9.12 -12.40
C ARG A 253 5.87 7.83 -11.68
N GLN A 254 5.02 7.00 -12.27
CA GLN A 254 4.64 5.73 -11.64
C GLN A 254 5.86 4.87 -11.28
N SER A 255 6.81 4.73 -12.20
CA SER A 255 8.01 3.93 -11.98
C SER A 255 8.85 4.42 -10.80
N GLU A 256 8.82 5.72 -10.53
CA GLU A 256 9.53 6.33 -9.39
C GLU A 256 8.79 6.04 -8.09
N ARG A 257 7.45 6.20 -8.06
CA ARG A 257 6.62 5.83 -6.91
C ARG A 257 6.77 4.36 -6.54
N GLU A 258 6.73 3.49 -7.54
CA GLU A 258 6.88 2.04 -7.36
C GLU A 258 8.26 1.68 -6.82
N ARG A 259 9.32 2.25 -7.39
CA ARG A 259 10.69 2.08 -6.89
C ARG A 259 10.82 2.54 -5.44
N ALA A 260 10.34 3.74 -5.12
CA ALA A 260 10.39 4.30 -3.76
C ALA A 260 9.65 3.40 -2.77
N PHE A 261 8.45 2.94 -3.15
CA PHE A 261 7.66 2.01 -2.35
C PHE A 261 8.39 0.69 -2.11
N ILE A 262 8.98 0.08 -3.14
CA ILE A 262 9.71 -1.18 -3.01
C ILE A 262 10.96 -1.01 -2.16
N LYS A 263 11.77 0.04 -2.41
CA LYS A 263 12.97 0.34 -1.62
C LYS A 263 12.63 0.45 -0.13
N PHE A 264 11.56 1.17 0.20
CA PHE A 264 11.09 1.32 1.57
C PHE A 264 10.55 -0.02 2.12
N ASN A 265 9.62 -0.67 1.42
CA ASN A 265 8.99 -1.93 1.83
C ASN A 265 10.02 -3.02 2.14
N ARG A 266 11.02 -3.13 1.28
CA ARG A 266 12.11 -4.11 1.37
C ARG A 266 13.26 -3.68 2.29
N GLN A 267 13.14 -2.57 3.01
CA GLN A 267 14.17 -2.02 3.91
C GLN A 267 15.52 -1.81 3.21
N SER A 268 15.50 -1.46 1.93
CA SER A 268 16.66 -0.90 1.23
C SER A 268 16.82 0.58 1.49
N GLU A 269 15.72 1.25 1.86
CA GLU A 269 15.67 2.58 2.45
C GLU A 269 14.87 2.52 3.74
N ARG A 270 15.38 3.19 4.79
CA ARG A 270 14.69 3.26 6.09
C ARG A 270 13.76 4.48 6.18
N LEU A 271 13.97 5.49 5.34
CA LEU A 271 13.23 6.75 5.35
C LEU A 271 12.37 6.87 4.10
N LEU A 272 11.09 7.17 4.29
CA LEU A 272 10.19 7.59 3.22
C LEU A 272 9.62 8.97 3.55
N VAL A 273 10.01 9.97 2.76
CA VAL A 273 9.48 11.34 2.83
C VAL A 273 8.31 11.43 1.85
N CYS A 274 7.13 11.82 2.33
CA CYS A 274 5.92 11.65 1.53
C CYS A 274 4.84 12.66 1.86
N THR A 275 3.92 12.85 0.90
CA THR A 275 2.67 13.55 1.17
C THR A 275 1.61 12.57 1.69
N ASP A 276 0.42 13.09 2.00
CA ASP A 276 -0.75 12.29 2.42
C ASP A 276 -1.19 11.23 1.41
N LEU A 277 -0.64 11.23 0.19
CA LEU A 277 -0.80 10.13 -0.75
C LEU A 277 -0.28 8.80 -0.17
N ALA A 278 0.78 8.83 0.65
CA ALA A 278 1.31 7.64 1.32
C ALA A 278 0.59 7.29 2.63
N ALA A 279 -0.18 8.23 3.18
CA ALA A 279 -0.85 8.05 4.48
C ALA A 279 -2.01 7.06 4.41
N ARG A 280 -2.62 6.83 3.24
CA ARG A 280 -3.88 6.09 3.08
C ARG A 280 -3.76 4.91 2.11
N GLY A 281 -4.33 3.77 2.51
CA GLY A 281 -4.45 2.52 1.73
C GLY A 281 -3.17 1.78 1.29
N LEU A 282 -2.03 2.45 1.07
CA LEU A 282 -0.80 1.75 0.65
C LEU A 282 -0.44 0.71 1.71
N ASP A 283 -0.10 -0.51 1.31
CA ASP A 283 0.44 -1.56 2.18
C ASP A 283 1.90 -1.26 2.51
N LEU A 284 2.10 -0.09 3.12
CA LEU A 284 3.31 0.21 3.83
C LEU A 284 3.31 -0.71 5.05
N PRO A 285 4.39 -1.48 5.26
CA PRO A 285 4.53 -2.28 6.46
C PRO A 285 4.59 -1.36 7.67
N GLN A 286 4.36 -1.93 8.84
CA GLN A 286 4.47 -1.22 10.10
C GLN A 286 5.83 -0.50 10.17
N VAL A 287 5.76 0.79 10.49
CA VAL A 287 6.92 1.64 10.71
C VAL A 287 7.11 1.86 12.20
N ASP A 288 8.32 2.22 12.61
CA ASP A 288 8.66 2.42 14.02
C ASP A 288 8.33 3.86 14.43
N ILE A 289 8.56 4.82 13.53
CA ILE A 289 8.34 6.25 13.77
C ILE A 289 7.56 6.88 12.62
N VAL A 290 6.50 7.62 12.95
CA VAL A 290 5.79 8.53 12.05
C VAL A 290 6.12 9.96 12.46
N ILE A 291 6.65 10.75 11.53
CA ILE A 291 6.97 12.16 11.74
C ILE A 291 5.97 13.02 10.98
N HIS A 292 5.22 13.84 11.70
CA HIS A 292 4.45 14.96 11.14
C HIS A 292 5.38 16.16 11.05
N TYR A 293 6.17 16.23 9.97
CA TYR A 293 7.05 17.36 9.71
C TYR A 293 6.24 18.64 9.43
N GLN A 294 5.13 18.47 8.73
CA GLN A 294 4.06 19.45 8.64
C GLN A 294 2.75 18.83 9.16
N PRO A 295 1.90 19.60 9.85
CA PRO A 295 0.63 19.09 10.35
C PRO A 295 -0.25 18.60 9.20
N ALA A 296 -1.10 17.61 9.49
CA ALA A 296 -2.10 17.18 8.54
C ALA A 296 -3.20 18.22 8.39
N LYS A 297 -3.90 18.22 7.25
CA LYS A 297 -4.99 19.16 6.97
C LYS A 297 -6.24 18.98 7.84
N ASP A 298 -6.44 17.77 8.37
CA ASP A 298 -7.61 17.39 9.17
C ASP A 298 -7.27 16.24 10.13
N GLU A 299 -8.15 16.01 11.10
CA GLU A 299 -8.00 14.96 12.13
C GLU A 299 -8.00 13.56 11.52
N ALA A 300 -8.87 13.30 10.53
CA ALA A 300 -8.92 12.02 9.84
C ALA A 300 -7.56 11.68 9.21
N THR A 301 -6.93 12.63 8.53
CA THR A 301 -5.58 12.48 7.95
C THR A 301 -4.54 12.24 9.03
N THR A 302 -4.62 12.94 10.16
CA THR A 302 -3.74 12.69 11.32
C THR A 302 -3.85 11.25 11.79
N THR A 303 -5.06 10.74 11.98
CA THR A 303 -5.32 9.35 12.37
C THR A 303 -4.76 8.35 11.34
N HIS A 304 -4.89 8.61 10.04
CA HIS A 304 -4.32 7.73 9.01
C HIS A 304 -2.78 7.75 8.99
N ARG A 305 -2.15 8.90 9.23
CA ARG A 305 -0.68 9.02 9.36
C ARG A 305 -0.22 8.22 10.57
N ASN A 306 -0.80 8.45 11.74
CA ASN A 306 -0.47 7.75 12.98
C ASN A 306 -0.70 6.25 12.87
N GLY A 307 -1.79 5.86 12.22
CA GLY A 307 -2.10 4.47 11.93
C GLY A 307 -1.11 3.78 11.01
N ARG A 308 0.03 4.37 10.63
CA ARG A 308 1.17 3.68 9.97
C ARG A 308 2.12 3.02 10.96
N THR A 309 2.12 3.47 12.20
CA THR A 309 2.80 2.86 13.33
C THR A 309 1.78 2.21 14.28
N GLY A 310 2.23 1.56 15.35
CA GLY A 310 1.32 0.99 16.36
C GLY A 310 0.42 -0.16 15.86
N ARG A 311 0.79 -0.85 14.77
CA ARG A 311 -0.05 -1.88 14.12
C ARG A 311 0.25 -3.28 14.65
N SER A 312 -0.76 -4.16 14.59
CA SER A 312 -0.62 -5.61 14.83
C SER A 312 0.00 -5.96 16.20
N GLY A 313 -0.34 -5.19 17.23
CA GLY A 313 0.16 -5.38 18.60
C GLY A 313 1.61 -4.95 18.82
N LYS A 314 2.22 -4.24 17.86
CA LYS A 314 3.52 -3.60 18.06
C LYS A 314 3.34 -2.16 18.51
N HIS A 315 4.18 -1.74 19.45
CA HIS A 315 4.36 -0.35 19.83
C HIS A 315 4.94 0.47 18.67
N GLY A 316 4.66 1.77 18.65
CA GLY A 316 5.52 2.70 17.94
C GLY A 316 5.26 4.16 18.27
N ASN A 317 5.86 5.07 17.49
CA ASN A 317 6.01 6.46 17.92
C ASN A 317 5.46 7.42 16.86
N ALA A 318 4.77 8.47 17.29
CA ALA A 318 4.35 9.59 16.47
C ALA A 318 4.99 10.89 16.97
N VAL A 319 5.74 11.57 16.10
CA VAL A 319 6.51 12.77 16.42
C VAL A 319 5.98 13.95 15.62
N TYR A 320 5.71 15.06 16.30
CA TYR A 320 5.14 16.27 15.70
C TYR A 320 6.12 17.42 15.76
N PHE A 321 6.45 17.98 14.60
CA PHE A 321 7.18 19.24 14.51
C PHE A 321 6.18 20.37 14.67
N THR A 322 6.28 21.11 15.76
CA THR A 322 5.28 22.08 16.16
C THR A 322 5.92 23.36 16.68
N ASN A 323 5.28 24.50 16.44
CA ASN A 323 5.54 25.71 17.23
C ASN A 323 4.59 25.75 18.44
N ALA A 324 4.74 26.74 19.32
CA ALA A 324 4.00 26.82 20.59
C ALA A 324 2.47 26.81 20.45
N ASP A 325 1.98 27.24 19.29
CA ASP A 325 0.57 27.58 19.07
C ASP A 325 -0.29 26.39 18.61
N TYR A 326 0.32 25.23 18.29
CA TYR A 326 -0.43 24.06 17.85
C TYR A 326 -0.78 23.16 19.06
N GLN A 327 -1.97 23.36 19.63
CA GLN A 327 -2.52 22.46 20.66
C GLN A 327 -2.92 21.11 20.03
N LEU A 328 -2.05 20.11 20.14
CA LEU A 328 -2.43 18.70 19.94
C LEU A 328 -3.12 18.20 21.20
N SER A 329 -4.35 17.71 21.08
CA SER A 329 -5.11 17.04 22.15
C SER A 329 -4.63 15.61 22.42
N LEU A 330 -3.36 15.30 22.17
CA LEU A 330 -2.79 13.96 22.26
C LEU A 330 -2.09 13.74 23.62
N PRO A 331 -2.13 12.51 24.17
CA PRO A 331 -1.38 12.18 25.38
C PRO A 331 0.12 12.19 25.07
N LEU A 332 0.85 13.17 25.61
CA LEU A 332 2.28 13.36 25.37
C LEU A 332 3.12 12.52 26.33
N ALA A 333 4.22 11.96 25.83
CA ALA A 333 5.24 11.26 26.62
C ALA A 333 6.49 12.13 26.85
N ASP A 334 7.19 11.90 27.97
CA ASP A 334 8.24 12.80 28.48
C ASP A 334 9.50 12.89 27.60
N SER A 335 9.91 11.81 26.91
CA SER A 335 11.03 11.84 25.96
C SER A 335 11.21 10.52 25.18
N LEU A 336 11.65 10.62 23.92
CA LEU A 336 12.04 9.47 23.08
C LEU A 336 13.53 9.15 23.30
N LYS A 337 13.88 7.88 23.54
CA LYS A 337 15.28 7.46 23.82
C LYS A 337 16.07 7.17 22.54
N PRO A 338 17.18 7.89 22.26
CA PRO A 338 18.03 7.67 21.08
C PRO A 338 18.64 6.26 20.99
N ASN A 339 19.05 5.88 19.78
CA ASN A 339 19.79 4.65 19.52
C ASN A 339 21.30 4.89 19.56
N GLU A 340 22.04 4.07 20.30
CA GLU A 340 23.51 4.22 20.45
C GLU A 340 24.30 3.51 19.34
N THR A 341 23.68 2.60 18.59
CA THR A 341 24.35 1.80 17.54
C THR A 341 23.90 2.22 16.14
N ILE A 342 24.86 2.42 15.23
CA ILE A 342 24.61 2.84 13.85
C ILE A 342 24.32 1.62 12.97
N HIS A 343 23.09 1.50 12.44
CA HIS A 343 22.74 0.46 11.47
C HIS A 343 22.19 1.08 10.18
N TYR A 344 22.89 0.90 9.08
CA TYR A 344 22.39 1.26 7.75
C TYR A 344 21.42 0.18 7.23
N PRO A 345 20.55 0.49 6.25
CA PRO A 345 19.71 -0.50 5.62
C PRO A 345 20.54 -1.69 5.11
N ASP A 346 20.22 -2.84 5.69
CA ASP A 346 20.95 -4.10 5.50
C ASP A 346 20.72 -4.70 4.10
N ASN A 347 19.70 -4.19 3.42
CA ASN A 347 19.25 -4.66 2.14
C ASN A 347 19.61 -3.65 1.04
N VAL A 348 19.67 -4.16 -0.19
CA VAL A 348 19.76 -3.37 -1.40
C VAL A 348 18.77 -3.92 -2.42
N THR A 349 18.09 -3.02 -3.13
CA THR A 349 17.13 -3.36 -4.17
C THR A 349 17.75 -3.09 -5.54
N LEU A 350 17.70 -4.09 -6.40
CA LEU A 350 18.18 -4.07 -7.77
C LEU A 350 17.00 -4.06 -8.73
N PHE A 351 17.06 -3.23 -9.75
CA PHE A 351 16.12 -3.19 -10.87
C PHE A 351 16.61 -4.08 -12.01
N CYS A 352 15.70 -4.83 -12.62
CA CYS A 352 15.93 -5.62 -13.82
C CYS A 352 14.83 -5.34 -14.85
N LYS A 353 15.22 -5.03 -16.09
CA LYS A 353 14.30 -4.77 -17.21
C LYS A 353 13.76 -6.07 -17.82
N ALA A 354 13.18 -6.93 -16.97
CA ALA A 354 12.45 -8.12 -17.39
C ALA A 354 11.33 -8.42 -16.41
N GLY A 355 10.14 -8.70 -16.93
CA GLY A 355 8.92 -8.96 -16.18
C GLY A 355 8.08 -10.10 -16.78
N ARG A 356 6.79 -10.12 -16.44
CA ARG A 356 5.84 -11.18 -16.84
C ARG A 356 5.72 -11.32 -18.36
N LYS A 357 5.82 -10.22 -19.12
CA LYS A 357 5.78 -10.23 -20.58
C LYS A 357 6.96 -11.00 -21.18
N GLN A 358 8.10 -11.05 -20.47
CA GLN A 358 9.26 -11.90 -20.80
C GLN A 358 9.17 -13.29 -20.16
N LYS A 359 7.97 -13.71 -19.72
CA LYS A 359 7.69 -14.99 -19.05
C LYS A 359 8.54 -15.19 -17.79
N MET A 360 8.89 -14.11 -17.10
CA MET A 360 9.67 -14.17 -15.86
C MET A 360 8.83 -14.65 -14.68
N ARG A 361 9.39 -15.57 -13.91
CA ARG A 361 8.82 -16.08 -12.65
C ARG A 361 9.79 -15.83 -11.50
N LYS A 362 9.26 -15.79 -10.28
CA LYS A 362 10.07 -15.64 -9.06
C LYS A 362 11.12 -16.75 -8.94
N SER A 363 10.75 -17.98 -9.32
CA SER A 363 11.65 -19.13 -9.37
C SER A 363 12.82 -18.95 -10.34
N ASP A 364 12.64 -18.19 -11.43
CA ASP A 364 13.69 -17.95 -12.42
C ASP A 364 14.79 -17.07 -11.81
N PHE A 365 14.40 -16.00 -11.13
CA PHE A 365 15.33 -15.11 -10.43
C PHE A 365 16.06 -15.85 -9.30
N ILE A 366 15.32 -16.56 -8.44
CA ILE A 366 15.92 -17.31 -7.31
C ILE A 366 16.85 -18.41 -7.84
N GLY A 367 16.38 -19.20 -8.80
CA GLY A 367 17.15 -20.30 -9.37
C GLY A 367 18.47 -19.82 -9.95
N PHE A 368 18.47 -18.71 -10.68
CA PHE A 368 19.68 -18.11 -11.23
C PHE A 368 20.62 -17.57 -10.16
N LEU A 369 20.12 -16.72 -9.25
CA LEU A 369 20.95 -16.09 -8.22
C LEU A 369 21.63 -17.17 -7.35
N CYS A 370 20.90 -18.21 -6.98
CA CYS A 370 21.45 -19.30 -6.17
C CYS A 370 22.37 -20.23 -6.96
N LYS A 371 22.00 -20.67 -8.16
CA LYS A 371 22.74 -21.73 -8.88
C LYS A 371 23.88 -21.20 -9.73
N GLU A 372 23.74 -20.02 -10.33
CA GLU A 372 24.72 -19.48 -11.28
C GLU A 372 25.68 -18.49 -10.62
N ILE A 373 25.19 -17.61 -9.74
CA ILE A 373 26.05 -16.67 -9.01
C ILE A 373 26.53 -17.26 -7.68
N GLY A 374 25.81 -18.22 -7.11
CA GLY A 374 26.13 -18.77 -5.78
C GLY A 374 25.68 -17.88 -4.62
N ILE A 375 24.67 -17.02 -4.85
CA ILE A 375 24.07 -16.20 -3.80
C ILE A 375 23.23 -17.12 -2.88
N PRO A 376 23.47 -17.12 -1.55
CA PRO A 376 22.64 -17.87 -0.62
C PRO A 376 21.16 -17.47 -0.71
N GLY A 377 20.25 -18.44 -0.71
CA GLY A 377 18.83 -18.18 -0.93
C GLY A 377 18.18 -17.33 0.18
N ASP A 378 18.66 -17.47 1.42
CA ASP A 378 18.28 -16.67 2.58
C ASP A 378 18.77 -15.21 2.49
N ALA A 379 19.80 -14.94 1.69
CA ALA A 379 20.23 -13.58 1.39
C ALA A 379 19.31 -12.86 0.39
N ILE A 380 18.39 -13.56 -0.29
CA ILE A 380 17.41 -12.98 -1.22
C ILE A 380 16.16 -12.59 -0.43
N CYS A 381 16.06 -11.32 -0.05
CA CYS A 381 15.00 -10.78 0.79
C CYS A 381 13.66 -10.58 0.04
N GLY A 382 13.66 -10.56 -1.30
CA GLY A 382 12.43 -10.40 -2.06
C GLY A 382 12.63 -10.33 -3.57
N VAL A 383 11.58 -10.71 -4.31
CA VAL A 383 11.50 -10.56 -5.76
C VAL A 383 10.10 -10.06 -6.09
N ASP A 384 10.02 -8.85 -6.63
CA ASP A 384 8.79 -8.17 -7.04
C ASP A 384 8.75 -8.13 -8.57
N ILE A 385 7.73 -8.75 -9.19
CA ILE A 385 7.65 -8.93 -10.65
C ILE A 385 6.45 -8.19 -11.23
N PHE A 386 6.76 -7.23 -12.09
CA PHE A 386 5.82 -6.44 -12.86
C PHE A 386 5.76 -6.94 -14.30
N ASP A 387 4.99 -6.28 -15.16
CA ASP A 387 4.75 -6.76 -16.52
C ASP A 387 6.01 -6.69 -17.39
N ASP A 388 6.76 -5.60 -17.30
CA ASP A 388 7.92 -5.29 -18.14
C ASP A 388 9.25 -5.25 -17.37
N HIS A 389 9.20 -5.30 -16.04
CA HIS A 389 10.38 -5.24 -15.19
C HIS A 389 10.18 -5.97 -13.86
N SER A 390 11.27 -6.10 -13.10
CA SER A 390 11.27 -6.71 -11.78
C SER A 390 12.26 -6.01 -10.85
N TYR A 391 12.04 -6.17 -9.55
CA TYR A 391 12.99 -5.79 -8.51
C TYR A 391 13.42 -7.01 -7.72
N VAL A 392 14.71 -7.09 -7.42
CA VAL A 392 15.30 -8.12 -6.56
C VAL A 392 15.95 -7.42 -5.39
N THR A 393 15.51 -7.76 -4.18
CA THR A 393 16.14 -7.27 -2.95
C THR A 393 17.00 -8.38 -2.35
N MET A 394 18.21 -8.03 -1.94
CA MET A 394 19.12 -8.93 -1.25
C MET A 394 19.92 -8.22 -0.15
N LYS A 395 20.60 -8.99 0.70
CA LYS A 395 21.53 -8.45 1.70
C LYS A 395 22.67 -7.67 1.04
N ARG A 396 22.91 -6.45 1.52
CA ARG A 396 23.92 -5.51 1.02
C ARG A 396 25.33 -6.07 1.12
N SER A 397 25.63 -6.85 2.15
CA SER A 397 26.90 -7.57 2.32
C SER A 397 27.15 -8.57 1.19
N VAL A 398 26.12 -9.26 0.72
CA VAL A 398 26.19 -10.21 -0.40
C VAL A 398 26.28 -9.48 -1.73
N PHE A 399 25.51 -8.41 -1.92
CA PHE A 399 25.64 -7.56 -3.11
C PHE A 399 27.05 -7.01 -3.30
N LYS A 400 27.69 -6.50 -2.23
CA LYS A 400 29.05 -5.97 -2.29
C LYS A 400 30.07 -7.01 -2.79
N LYS A 401 29.90 -8.27 -2.41
CA LYS A 401 30.78 -9.38 -2.83
C LYS A 401 30.57 -9.79 -4.29
N ASN A 402 29.36 -9.64 -4.83
CA ASN A 402 28.97 -10.18 -6.15
C ASN A 402 28.60 -9.08 -7.19
N ASN A 403 28.95 -7.81 -6.93
CA ASN A 403 28.50 -6.67 -7.76
C ASN A 403 28.98 -6.78 -9.22
N SER A 404 30.17 -7.35 -9.46
CA SER A 404 30.70 -7.57 -10.81
C SER A 404 29.88 -8.60 -11.59
N GLU A 405 29.57 -9.77 -11.01
CA GLU A 405 28.77 -10.79 -11.69
C GLU A 405 27.33 -10.30 -11.94
N LEU A 406 26.75 -9.57 -10.98
CA LEU A 406 25.40 -9.01 -11.09
C LEU A 406 25.27 -7.98 -12.23
N ARG A 407 26.34 -7.25 -12.56
CA ARG A 407 26.35 -6.26 -13.65
C ARG A 407 26.61 -6.87 -15.04
N GLN A 408 27.23 -8.05 -15.13
CA GLN A 408 27.62 -8.68 -16.39
C GLN A 408 26.66 -9.82 -16.81
N PHE A 409 25.36 -9.54 -16.70
CA PHE A 409 24.31 -10.56 -16.67
C PHE A 409 23.74 -10.95 -18.06
N LYS A 410 23.32 -12.22 -18.19
CA LYS A 410 22.44 -12.76 -19.25
C LYS A 410 21.45 -13.75 -18.63
N LEU A 411 20.15 -13.59 -18.87
CA LEU A 411 19.14 -14.58 -18.48
C LEU A 411 18.35 -15.02 -19.72
N LYS A 412 18.03 -16.31 -19.83
CA LYS A 412 17.26 -16.85 -20.96
C LYS A 412 17.81 -16.43 -22.34
N LYS A 413 19.13 -16.32 -22.48
CA LYS A 413 19.87 -15.86 -23.69
C LYS A 413 19.71 -14.38 -24.04
N GLU A 414 18.95 -13.59 -23.28
CA GLU A 414 18.91 -12.12 -23.40
C GLU A 414 19.87 -11.48 -22.40
N ARG A 415 20.54 -10.40 -22.81
CA ARG A 415 21.46 -9.63 -21.95
C ARG A 415 20.65 -8.70 -21.06
N LEU A 416 20.19 -9.23 -19.93
CA LEU A 416 19.57 -8.43 -18.89
C LEU A 416 20.65 -7.81 -18.00
N GLN A 417 20.41 -6.65 -17.42
CA GLN A 417 21.33 -6.00 -16.49
C GLN A 417 20.60 -5.66 -15.19
N PHE A 418 21.21 -6.00 -14.05
CA PHE A 418 20.77 -5.49 -12.76
C PHE A 418 21.39 -4.12 -12.51
N HIS A 419 20.55 -3.16 -12.20
CA HIS A 419 20.97 -1.82 -11.79
C HIS A 419 20.58 -1.58 -10.34
N VAL A 420 21.50 -1.05 -9.54
CA VAL A 420 21.15 -0.61 -8.19
C VAL A 420 20.09 0.48 -8.30
N CYS A 421 19.01 0.35 -7.55
CA CYS A 421 18.04 1.42 -7.38
C CYS A 421 18.66 2.45 -6.44
N TYR A 422 19.42 3.39 -7.00
CA TYR A 422 19.79 4.60 -6.27
C TYR A 422 18.55 5.41 -5.93
#